data_AF-A0A095VRT4-F1
#
_entry.id   AF-A0A095VRT4-F1
#
_cell.length_a   1.000
_cell.length_b   1.000
_cell.length_c   1.000
_cell.angle_alpha   90.00
_cell.angle_beta   90.00
_cell.angle_gamma   90.00
#
_symmetry.space_group_name_H-M   'P 1'
#
loop_
_entity.id
_entity.type
_entity.pdbx_description
1 polymer ?
#
loop_
_entity_poly.entity_id
_entity_poly.type
_entity_poly.pdbx_seq_one_letter_code
_entity_poly.pdbx_strand_id
1 'polypeptide(L)'
;MSTAVFDTLRFSRGLREVGVPEQQADRQAELMAEAFSAFADKLVTKDYFSEVLEARLNQQSAELEQRIVEKMNLRFVEQDEKFDARFAEQDEKFDARFAEQDKKFDARCAAMDEKFTRCFAEMDEKFTARLAGSDEKAASRFDAIEARLADHDARFVKLDRTLLLHTWMLGLITLVLVVPQLQAWVA
;
A
#
# COMPACT_ATOMS: atom_id res chain seq x y z
N MET A 1 -57.90 -1.74 47.97
CA MET A 1 -58.87 -1.22 48.96
C MET A 1 -59.83 -2.31 49.48
N SER A 2 -59.38 -3.18 50.39
CA SER A 2 -60.32 -3.93 51.23
C SER A 2 -60.72 -2.98 52.36
N THR A 3 -61.85 -2.28 52.20
CA THR A 3 -62.38 -1.41 53.24
C THR A 3 -62.82 -2.30 54.40
N ALA A 4 -62.10 -2.26 55.51
CA ALA A 4 -62.58 -2.82 56.76
C ALA A 4 -63.80 -1.99 57.20
N VAL A 5 -64.99 -2.42 56.79
CA VAL A 5 -66.25 -1.75 57.15
C VAL A 5 -66.57 -2.13 58.59
N PHE A 6 -66.46 -1.16 59.50
CA PHE A 6 -66.91 -1.33 60.88
C PHE A 6 -68.45 -1.28 60.91
N ASP A 7 -69.09 -2.41 61.20
CA ASP A 7 -70.55 -2.53 61.26
C ASP A 7 -71.08 -2.04 62.61
N THR A 8 -71.51 -0.78 62.65
CA THR A 8 -72.03 -0.09 63.84
C THR A 8 -73.31 -0.72 64.38
N LEU A 9 -74.17 -1.24 63.51
CA LEU A 9 -75.45 -1.85 63.89
C LEU A 9 -75.25 -3.23 64.52
N ARG A 10 -74.30 -4.00 64.00
CA ARG A 10 -73.93 -5.29 64.62
C ARG A 10 -73.28 -5.07 65.99
N PHE A 11 -72.45 -4.04 66.14
CA PHE A 11 -71.80 -3.69 67.40
C PHE A 11 -72.80 -3.17 68.45
N SER A 12 -73.74 -2.30 68.06
CA SER A 12 -74.77 -1.81 68.99
C SER A 12 -75.73 -2.91 69.44
N ARG A 13 -76.11 -3.83 68.55
CA ARG A 13 -76.90 -5.03 68.92
C ARG A 13 -76.20 -5.91 69.94
N GLY A 14 -74.90 -6.17 69.75
CA GLY A 14 -74.10 -6.93 70.71
C GLY A 14 -74.01 -6.27 72.09
N LEU A 15 -73.91 -4.94 72.16
CA LEU A 15 -73.91 -4.20 73.44
C LEU A 15 -75.27 -4.28 74.16
N ARG A 16 -76.36 -4.21 73.40
CA ARG A 16 -77.73 -4.35 73.94
C ARG A 16 -78.00 -5.73 74.52
N GLU A 17 -77.49 -6.80 73.89
CA GLU A 17 -77.61 -8.19 74.38
C GLU A 17 -76.91 -8.41 75.73
N VAL A 18 -75.90 -7.60 76.05
CA VAL A 18 -75.15 -7.65 77.32
C VAL A 18 -75.75 -6.69 78.38
N GLY A 19 -76.91 -6.07 78.07
CA GLY A 19 -77.68 -5.25 79.00
C GLY A 19 -77.34 -3.76 78.99
N VAL A 20 -76.60 -3.25 77.98
CA VAL A 20 -76.33 -1.81 77.83
C VAL A 20 -77.59 -1.09 77.32
N PRO A 21 -78.00 0.04 77.93
CA PRO A 21 -79.14 0.83 77.47
C PRO A 21 -79.01 1.25 76.01
N GLU A 22 -80.13 1.26 75.29
CA GLU A 22 -80.20 1.43 73.84
C GLU A 22 -79.44 2.68 73.34
N GLN A 23 -79.64 3.82 74.01
CA GLN A 23 -79.00 5.09 73.66
C GLN A 23 -77.49 5.08 73.91
N GLN A 24 -77.01 4.36 74.93
CA GLN A 24 -75.57 4.24 75.22
C GLN A 24 -74.89 3.30 74.24
N ALA A 25 -75.54 2.19 73.87
CA ALA A 25 -75.03 1.23 72.89
C ALA A 25 -74.84 1.88 71.51
N ASP A 26 -75.79 2.70 71.07
CA ASP A 26 -75.70 3.41 69.79
C ASP A 26 -74.61 4.50 69.82
N ARG A 27 -74.54 5.30 70.88
CA ARG A 27 -73.51 6.34 71.02
C ARG A 27 -72.10 5.75 71.12
N GLN A 28 -71.95 4.61 71.78
CA GLN A 28 -70.67 3.91 71.88
C GLN A 28 -70.26 3.26 70.56
N ALA A 29 -71.22 2.74 69.78
CA ALA A 29 -70.98 2.24 68.43
C ALA A 29 -70.53 3.34 67.46
N GLU A 30 -71.16 4.53 67.54
CA GLU A 30 -70.79 5.71 66.76
C GLU A 30 -69.37 6.20 67.09
N LEU A 31 -69.05 6.37 68.38
CA LEU A 31 -67.72 6.81 68.81
C LEU A 31 -66.62 5.80 68.45
N MET A 32 -66.92 4.50 68.52
CA MET A 32 -66.00 3.44 68.06
C MET A 32 -65.81 3.47 66.54
N ALA A 33 -66.86 3.75 65.77
CA ALA A 33 -66.76 3.88 64.30
C ALA A 33 -65.94 5.11 63.89
N GLU A 34 -66.11 6.24 64.59
CA GLU A 34 -65.34 7.46 64.37
C GLU A 34 -63.86 7.26 64.73
N ALA A 35 -63.58 6.63 65.87
CA ALA A 35 -62.22 6.26 66.26
C ALA A 35 -61.60 5.28 65.26
N PHE A 36 -62.34 4.25 64.81
CA PHE A 36 -61.86 3.28 63.83
C PHE A 36 -61.59 3.94 62.47
N SER A 37 -62.38 4.92 62.06
CA SER A 37 -62.12 5.70 60.83
C SER A 37 -60.87 6.57 60.95
N ALA A 38 -60.67 7.25 62.09
CA ALA A 38 -59.46 8.02 62.35
C ALA A 38 -58.19 7.14 62.45
N PHE A 39 -58.33 5.89 62.88
CA PHE A 39 -57.25 4.89 62.85
C PHE A 39 -57.05 4.31 61.45
N ALA A 40 -58.11 4.06 60.68
CA ALA A 40 -58.04 3.55 59.31
C ALA A 40 -57.26 4.49 58.39
N ASP A 41 -57.42 5.80 58.54
CA ASP A 41 -56.65 6.81 57.81
C ASP A 41 -55.14 6.82 58.14
N LYS A 42 -54.76 6.30 59.31
CA LYS A 42 -53.36 6.20 59.76
C LYS A 42 -52.72 4.84 59.50
N LEU A 43 -53.49 3.86 59.02
CA LEU A 43 -52.97 2.53 58.72
C LEU A 43 -52.26 2.53 57.38
N VAL A 44 -51.03 2.04 57.39
CA VAL A 44 -50.29 1.80 56.16
C VAL A 44 -50.94 0.62 55.45
N THR A 45 -51.59 0.91 54.32
CA THR A 45 -52.28 -0.10 53.54
C THR A 45 -51.29 -0.95 52.76
N LYS A 46 -51.68 -2.19 52.44
CA LYS A 46 -50.91 -3.04 51.53
C LYS A 46 -50.64 -2.32 50.19
N ASP A 47 -51.59 -1.53 49.72
CA ASP A 47 -51.49 -0.76 48.48
C ASP A 47 -50.37 0.31 48.57
N TYR A 48 -50.29 1.07 49.68
CA TYR A 48 -49.19 2.01 49.92
C TYR A 48 -47.82 1.32 50.03
N PHE A 49 -47.76 0.16 50.71
CA PHE A 49 -46.51 -0.60 50.76
C PHE A 49 -46.06 -1.09 49.38
N SER A 50 -46.98 -1.57 48.55
CA SER A 50 -46.69 -1.99 47.17
C SER A 50 -46.13 -0.84 46.35
N GLU A 51 -46.77 0.34 46.41
CA GLU A 51 -46.34 1.52 45.66
C GLU A 51 -44.95 2.01 46.08
N VAL A 52 -44.69 2.07 47.40
CA VAL A 52 -43.36 2.45 47.92
C VAL A 52 -42.29 1.42 47.58
N LEU A 53 -42.62 0.12 47.62
CA LEU A 53 -41.69 -0.94 47.24
C LEU A 53 -41.39 -0.90 45.74
N GLU A 54 -42.41 -0.71 44.89
CA GLU A 54 -42.25 -0.56 43.44
C GLU A 54 -41.41 0.66 43.10
N ALA A 55 -41.70 1.82 43.71
CA ALA A 55 -40.91 3.04 43.51
C ALA A 55 -39.43 2.83 43.89
N ARG A 56 -39.17 2.17 45.03
CA ARG A 56 -37.80 1.91 45.50
C ARG A 56 -37.08 0.88 44.64
N LEU A 57 -37.77 -0.17 44.20
CA LEU A 57 -37.20 -1.17 43.28
C LEU A 57 -36.89 -0.56 41.91
N ASN A 58 -37.77 0.28 41.38
CA ASN A 58 -37.55 1.00 40.13
C ASN A 58 -36.36 1.97 40.24
N GLN A 59 -36.25 2.70 41.35
CA GLN A 59 -35.09 3.54 41.60
C GLN A 59 -33.78 2.72 41.65
N GLN A 60 -33.76 1.62 42.39
CA GLN A 60 -32.59 0.75 42.45
C GLN A 60 -32.23 0.13 41.09
N SER A 61 -33.24 -0.25 40.29
CA SER A 61 -33.03 -0.74 38.92
C SER A 61 -32.37 0.33 38.05
N ALA A 62 -32.88 1.57 38.09
CA ALA A 62 -32.32 2.68 37.34
C ALA A 62 -30.87 3.01 37.74
N GLU A 63 -30.56 3.01 39.04
CA GLU A 63 -29.19 3.20 39.54
C GLU A 63 -28.25 2.07 39.12
N LEU A 64 -28.72 0.81 39.15
CA LEU A 64 -27.97 -0.35 38.68
C LEU A 64 -27.70 -0.28 37.17
N GLU A 65 -28.72 0.05 36.39
CA GLU A 65 -28.61 0.23 34.93
C GLU A 65 -27.60 1.33 34.59
N GLN A 66 -27.68 2.49 35.24
CA GLN A 66 -26.71 3.58 35.06
C GLN A 66 -25.28 3.12 35.36
N ARG A 67 -25.06 2.44 36.49
CA ARG A 67 -23.74 1.93 36.86
C ARG A 67 -23.20 0.89 35.89
N ILE A 68 -24.07 0.04 35.35
CA ILE A 68 -23.69 -0.95 34.34
C ILE A 68 -23.29 -0.24 33.05
N VAL A 69 -24.10 0.71 32.58
CA VAL A 69 -23.81 1.49 31.37
C VAL A 69 -22.52 2.28 31.51
N GLU A 70 -22.29 2.94 32.65
CA GLU A 70 -21.07 3.71 32.90
C GLU A 70 -19.83 2.81 32.92
N LYS A 71 -19.87 1.67 33.62
CA LYS A 71 -18.77 0.70 33.61
C LYS A 71 -18.52 0.11 32.24
N MET A 72 -19.59 -0.13 31.48
CA MET A 72 -19.48 -0.66 30.12
C MET A 72 -18.82 0.38 29.21
N ASN A 73 -19.24 1.64 29.27
CA ASN A 73 -18.63 2.74 28.52
C ASN A 73 -17.16 2.94 28.87
N LEU A 74 -16.79 2.92 30.16
CA LEU A 74 -15.38 3.02 30.57
C LEU A 74 -14.54 1.89 29.99
N ARG A 75 -15.05 0.65 30.00
CA ARG A 75 -14.37 -0.50 29.39
C ARG A 75 -14.27 -0.39 27.88
N PHE A 76 -15.29 0.14 27.21
CA PHE A 76 -15.24 0.38 25.77
C PHE A 76 -14.20 1.43 25.42
N VAL A 77 -14.12 2.54 26.16
CA VAL A 77 -13.09 3.57 25.96
C VAL A 77 -11.69 2.99 26.17
N GLU A 78 -11.47 2.24 27.26
CA GLU A 78 -10.17 1.58 27.52
C GLU A 78 -9.80 0.58 26.41
N GLN A 79 -10.80 -0.15 25.89
CA GLN A 79 -10.60 -1.11 24.81
C GLN A 79 -10.28 -0.41 23.48
N ASP A 80 -10.96 0.69 23.16
CA ASP A 80 -10.70 1.51 21.97
C ASP A 80 -9.31 2.13 22.03
N GLU A 81 -8.92 2.73 23.16
CA GLU A 81 -7.55 3.26 23.35
C GLU A 81 -6.48 2.18 23.13
N LYS A 82 -6.72 0.96 23.62
CA LYS A 82 -5.82 -0.17 23.43
C LYS A 82 -5.77 -0.63 21.96
N PHE A 83 -6.89 -0.58 21.25
CA PHE A 83 -6.91 -0.88 19.82
C PHE A 83 -6.16 0.18 19.03
N ASP A 84 -6.41 1.46 19.30
CA ASP A 84 -5.73 2.57 18.65
C ASP A 84 -4.22 2.51 18.86
N ALA A 85 -3.77 2.22 20.09
CA ALA A 85 -2.34 2.03 20.37
C ALA A 85 -1.73 0.87 19.58
N ARG A 86 -2.45 -0.25 19.44
CA ARG A 86 -2.00 -1.40 18.63
C ARG A 86 -1.98 -1.11 17.15
N PHE A 87 -2.94 -0.34 16.64
CA PHE A 87 -2.96 0.09 15.26
C PHE A 87 -1.80 1.03 14.96
N ALA A 88 -1.52 2.01 15.84
CA ALA A 88 -0.37 2.88 15.71
C ALA A 88 0.96 2.10 15.70
N GLU A 89 1.13 1.12 16.60
CA GLU A 89 2.31 0.25 16.61
C GLU A 89 2.43 -0.59 15.32
N GLN A 90 1.31 -1.09 14.79
CA GLN A 90 1.32 -1.80 13.51
C GLN A 90 1.69 -0.88 12.36
N ASP A 91 1.17 0.33 12.32
CA ASP A 91 1.44 1.32 11.27
C ASP A 91 2.92 1.68 11.24
N GLU A 92 3.52 2.00 12.39
CA GLU A 92 4.97 2.24 12.51
C GLU A 92 5.80 1.05 12.01
N LYS A 93 5.37 -0.18 12.32
CA LYS A 93 6.05 -1.39 11.85
C LYS A 93 5.91 -1.60 10.35
N PHE A 94 4.77 -1.25 9.76
CA PHE A 94 4.58 -1.27 8.31
C PHE A 94 5.47 -0.23 7.64
N ASP A 95 5.49 1.01 8.13
CA ASP A 95 6.35 2.08 7.63
C ASP A 95 7.83 1.70 7.68
N ALA A 96 8.29 1.13 8.81
CA ALA A 96 9.65 0.65 8.94
C ALA A 96 10.01 -0.43 7.89
N ARG A 97 9.08 -1.36 7.63
CA ARG A 97 9.26 -2.41 6.61
C ARG A 97 9.27 -1.84 5.19
N PHE A 98 8.41 -0.87 4.90
CA PHE A 98 8.41 -0.20 3.60
C PHE A 98 9.72 0.57 3.38
N ALA A 99 10.20 1.30 4.39
CA ALA A 99 11.48 2.00 4.32
C ALA A 99 12.68 1.03 4.12
N GLU A 100 12.64 -0.15 4.73
CA GLU A 100 13.67 -1.19 4.49
C GLU A 100 13.58 -1.74 3.07
N GLN A 101 12.37 -1.98 2.56
CA GLN A 101 12.15 -2.46 1.20
C GLN A 101 12.60 -1.43 0.15
N ASP A 102 12.36 -0.15 0.41
CA ASP A 102 12.78 0.96 -0.45
C ASP A 102 14.30 1.03 -0.55
N LYS A 103 15.01 0.98 0.59
CA LYS A 103 16.49 0.90 0.62
C LYS A 103 17.03 -0.30 -0.17
N LYS A 104 16.36 -1.45 -0.06
CA LYS A 104 16.77 -2.66 -0.80
C LYS A 104 16.54 -2.50 -2.31
N PHE A 105 15.47 -1.82 -2.71
CA PHE A 105 15.20 -1.49 -4.10
C PHE A 105 16.25 -0.54 -4.66
N ASP A 106 16.55 0.55 -3.94
CA ASP A 106 17.60 1.51 -4.31
C ASP A 106 18.96 0.83 -4.48
N ALA A 107 19.36 -0.02 -3.53
CA ALA A 107 20.60 -0.78 -3.62
C ALA A 107 20.65 -1.69 -4.86
N ARG A 108 19.51 -2.30 -5.22
CA ARG A 108 19.41 -3.14 -6.42
C ARG A 108 19.48 -2.32 -7.70
N CYS A 109 18.88 -1.14 -7.72
CA CYS A 109 18.97 -0.21 -8.83
C CYS A 109 20.41 0.29 -9.02
N ALA A 110 21.09 0.69 -7.96
CA ALA A 110 22.50 1.09 -8.01
C ALA A 110 23.41 -0.04 -8.54
N ALA A 111 23.21 -1.27 -8.04
CA ALA A 111 23.97 -2.42 -8.52
C ALA A 111 23.68 -2.77 -9.99
N MET A 112 22.47 -2.48 -10.48
CA MET A 112 22.12 -2.65 -11.89
C MET A 112 22.79 -1.59 -12.76
N ASP A 113 22.81 -0.34 -12.30
CA ASP A 113 23.45 0.79 -12.98
C ASP A 113 24.97 0.59 -13.13
N GLU A 114 25.61 0.10 -12.07
CA GLU A 114 27.05 -0.26 -12.10
C GLU A 114 27.33 -1.37 -13.12
N LYS A 115 26.46 -2.40 -13.18
CA LYS A 115 26.58 -3.48 -14.17
C LYS A 115 26.41 -2.97 -15.59
N PHE A 116 25.46 -2.08 -15.85
CA PHE A 116 25.28 -1.47 -17.17
C PHE A 116 26.49 -0.64 -17.55
N THR A 117 26.98 0.21 -16.65
CA THR A 117 28.17 1.05 -16.88
C THR A 117 29.38 0.19 -17.24
N ARG A 118 29.60 -0.91 -16.51
CA ARG A 118 30.66 -1.88 -16.81
C ARG A 118 30.47 -2.54 -18.18
N CYS A 119 29.25 -2.98 -18.50
CA CYS A 119 28.97 -3.62 -19.78
C CYS A 119 29.23 -2.67 -20.96
N PHE A 120 28.87 -1.39 -20.82
CA PHE A 120 29.15 -0.36 -21.81
C PHE A 120 30.66 -0.14 -21.98
N ALA A 121 31.42 -0.06 -20.88
CA ALA A 121 32.88 0.09 -20.95
C ALA A 121 33.54 -1.11 -21.66
N GLU A 122 33.14 -2.34 -21.32
CA GLU A 122 33.65 -3.55 -21.98
C GLU A 122 33.28 -3.61 -23.48
N MET A 123 32.10 -3.10 -23.84
CA MET A 123 31.66 -3.02 -25.24
C MET A 123 32.47 -1.97 -26.02
N ASP A 124 32.71 -0.80 -25.42
CA ASP A 124 33.50 0.29 -26.00
C ASP A 124 34.95 -0.15 -26.25
N GLU A 125 35.56 -0.85 -25.30
CA GLU A 125 36.92 -1.41 -25.44
C GLU A 125 36.98 -2.42 -26.61
N LYS A 126 36.00 -3.33 -26.69
CA LYS A 126 35.91 -4.30 -27.80
C LYS A 126 35.72 -3.62 -29.14
N PHE A 127 34.90 -2.58 -29.19
CA PHE A 127 34.65 -1.84 -30.42
C PHE A 127 35.92 -1.11 -30.88
N THR A 128 36.62 -0.45 -29.95
CA THR A 128 37.91 0.21 -30.19
C THR A 128 38.96 -0.78 -30.70
N ALA A 129 39.09 -1.95 -30.07
CA ALA A 129 40.02 -2.99 -30.50
C ALA A 129 39.68 -3.52 -31.91
N ARG A 130 38.38 -3.67 -32.22
CA ARG A 130 37.94 -4.12 -33.54
C ARG A 130 38.20 -3.08 -34.63
N LEU A 131 38.03 -1.80 -34.33
CA LEU A 131 38.39 -0.71 -35.25
C LEU A 131 39.89 -0.68 -35.51
N ALA A 132 40.72 -0.72 -34.46
CA ALA A 132 42.18 -0.77 -34.62
C ALA A 132 42.64 -1.95 -35.49
N GLY A 133 42.08 -3.14 -35.25
CA GLY A 133 42.38 -4.31 -36.09
C GLY A 133 41.82 -4.22 -37.53
N SER A 134 40.80 -3.40 -37.77
CA SER A 134 40.31 -3.10 -39.12
C SER A 134 41.23 -2.12 -39.83
N ASP A 135 41.72 -1.10 -39.13
CA ASP A 135 42.65 -0.10 -39.67
C ASP A 135 43.99 -0.75 -40.04
N GLU A 136 44.52 -1.64 -39.21
CA GLU A 136 45.73 -2.41 -39.51
C GLU A 136 45.56 -3.32 -40.74
N LYS A 137 44.38 -3.95 -40.89
CA LYS A 137 44.05 -4.71 -42.10
C LYS A 137 43.91 -3.82 -43.33
N ALA A 138 43.40 -2.60 -43.18
CA ALA A 138 43.33 -1.66 -44.29
C ALA A 138 44.74 -1.21 -44.71
N ALA A 139 45.58 -0.84 -43.74
CA ALA A 139 46.98 -0.45 -43.97
C ALA A 139 47.76 -1.56 -44.70
N SER A 140 47.73 -2.80 -44.20
CA SER A 140 48.40 -3.93 -44.86
C SER A 140 47.89 -4.20 -46.27
N ARG A 141 46.60 -3.98 -46.55
CA ARG A 141 46.06 -4.08 -47.93
C ARG A 141 46.56 -2.96 -48.83
N PHE A 142 46.70 -1.74 -48.31
CA PHE A 142 47.31 -0.63 -49.05
C PHE A 142 48.78 -0.91 -49.37
N ASP A 143 49.57 -1.36 -48.38
CA ASP A 143 50.98 -1.74 -48.61
C ASP A 143 51.12 -2.82 -49.68
N ALA A 144 50.23 -3.82 -49.66
CA ALA A 144 50.20 -4.88 -50.67
C ALA A 144 49.83 -4.36 -52.07
N ILE A 145 48.93 -3.39 -52.16
CA ILE A 145 48.57 -2.74 -53.42
C ILE A 145 49.75 -1.90 -53.94
N GLU A 146 50.40 -1.12 -53.08
CA GLU A 146 51.58 -0.33 -53.44
C GLU A 146 52.72 -1.20 -53.97
N ALA A 147 53.01 -2.32 -53.29
CA ALA A 147 54.02 -3.29 -53.74
C ALA A 147 53.69 -3.87 -55.13
N ARG A 148 52.40 -4.16 -55.39
CA ARG A 148 51.96 -4.67 -56.69
C ARG A 148 52.04 -3.61 -57.79
N LEU A 149 51.73 -2.35 -57.48
CA LEU A 149 51.90 -1.23 -58.40
C LEU A 149 53.37 -1.02 -58.74
N ALA A 150 54.28 -1.07 -57.77
CA ALA A 150 55.71 -0.99 -57.99
C ALA A 150 56.24 -2.11 -58.91
N ASP A 151 55.74 -3.35 -58.76
CA ASP A 151 56.06 -4.46 -59.67
C ASP A 151 55.55 -4.19 -61.10
N HIS A 152 54.32 -3.65 -61.23
CA HIS A 152 53.78 -3.27 -62.53
C HIS A 152 54.61 -2.17 -63.20
N ASP A 153 55.00 -1.13 -62.47
CA ASP A 153 55.85 -0.04 -62.98
C ASP A 153 57.20 -0.58 -63.49
N ALA A 154 57.83 -1.50 -62.75
CA ALA A 154 59.07 -2.13 -63.18
C ALA A 154 58.91 -2.93 -64.50
N ARG A 155 57.77 -3.61 -64.67
CA ARG A 155 57.45 -4.31 -65.92
C ARG A 155 57.22 -3.34 -67.07
N PHE A 156 56.53 -2.21 -66.84
CA PHE A 156 56.34 -1.17 -67.86
C PHE A 156 57.67 -0.58 -68.33
N VAL A 157 58.59 -0.26 -67.42
CA VAL A 157 59.93 0.23 -67.79
C VAL A 157 60.69 -0.79 -68.66
N LYS A 158 60.56 -2.08 -68.36
CA LYS A 158 61.16 -3.15 -69.17
C LYS A 158 60.51 -3.26 -70.56
N LEU A 159 59.19 -3.14 -70.63
CA LEU A 159 58.46 -3.12 -71.90
C LEU A 159 58.84 -1.91 -72.73
N ASP A 160 58.89 -0.71 -72.16
CA ASP A 160 59.29 0.52 -72.84
C ASP A 160 60.69 0.39 -73.43
N ARG A 161 61.65 -0.15 -72.67
CA ARG A 161 63.00 -0.42 -73.18
C ARG A 161 62.98 -1.37 -74.37
N THR A 162 62.17 -2.42 -74.28
CA THR A 162 62.03 -3.41 -75.35
C THR A 162 61.39 -2.80 -76.58
N LEU A 163 60.32 -2.01 -76.42
CA LEU A 163 59.63 -1.30 -77.49
C LEU A 163 60.52 -0.26 -78.16
N LEU A 164 61.29 0.51 -77.39
CA LEU A 164 62.29 1.44 -77.93
C LEU A 164 63.29 0.69 -78.82
N LEU A 165 63.80 -0.45 -78.36
CA LEU A 165 64.76 -1.25 -79.13
C LEU A 165 64.14 -1.81 -80.41
N HIS A 166 62.89 -2.30 -80.36
CA HIS A 166 62.15 -2.74 -81.55
C HIS A 166 61.87 -1.58 -82.50
N THR A 167 61.50 -0.41 -81.99
CA THR A 167 61.25 0.80 -82.79
C THR A 167 62.52 1.22 -83.53
N TRP A 168 63.67 1.19 -82.84
CA TRP A 168 64.98 1.44 -83.46
C TRP A 168 65.35 0.39 -84.50
N MET A 169 65.14 -0.90 -84.23
CA MET A 169 65.40 -1.97 -85.21
C MET A 169 64.52 -1.83 -86.45
N LEU A 170 63.23 -1.54 -86.30
CA LEU A 170 62.34 -1.29 -87.44
C LEU A 170 62.75 -0.04 -88.23
N GLY A 171 63.16 1.05 -87.55
CA GLY A 171 63.74 2.23 -88.18
C GLY A 171 65.00 1.91 -89.00
N LEU A 172 65.87 1.04 -88.48
CA LEU A 172 67.07 0.59 -89.18
C LEU A 172 66.73 -0.32 -90.38
N ILE A 173 65.83 -1.30 -90.20
CA ILE A 173 65.37 -2.19 -91.28
C ILE A 173 64.74 -1.38 -92.41
N THR A 174 63.85 -0.44 -92.08
CA THR A 174 63.22 0.44 -93.07
C THR A 174 64.26 1.30 -93.80
N LEU A 175 65.25 1.85 -93.09
CA LEU A 175 66.36 2.57 -93.71
C LEU A 175 67.18 1.69 -94.67
N VAL A 176 67.55 0.48 -94.25
CA VAL A 176 68.29 -0.48 -95.11
C VAL A 176 67.48 -0.89 -96.34
N LEU A 177 66.15 -1.02 -96.23
CA LEU A 177 65.28 -1.35 -97.38
C LEU A 177 65.09 -0.17 -98.35
N VAL A 178 64.98 1.05 -97.83
CA VAL A 178 64.65 2.24 -98.64
C VAL A 178 65.88 2.81 -99.35
N VAL A 179 67.06 2.81 -98.72
CA VAL A 179 68.32 3.33 -99.31
C VAL A 179 68.67 2.71 -100.68
N PRO A 180 68.68 1.38 -100.88
CA PRO A 180 69.00 0.79 -102.19
C PRO A 180 67.91 1.07 -103.23
N GLN A 181 66.64 1.22 -102.82
CA GLN A 181 65.57 1.62 -103.75
C GLN A 181 65.75 3.06 -104.24
N LEU A 182 66.20 3.97 -103.36
CA LEU A 182 66.53 5.34 -103.74
C LEU A 182 67.77 5.41 -104.65
N GLN A 183 68.80 4.59 -104.39
CA GLN A 183 69.98 4.50 -105.28
C GLN A 183 69.62 3.98 -106.68
N ALA A 184 68.71 3.01 -106.77
CA ALA A 184 68.21 2.51 -108.05
C ALA A 184 67.33 3.51 -108.82
N TRP A 185 66.79 4.52 -108.16
CA TRP A 185 66.00 5.60 -108.79
C TRP A 185 66.85 6.80 -109.24
N VAL A 186 68.01 7.01 -108.62
CA VAL A 186 68.91 8.15 -108.89
C VAL A 186 70.05 7.77 -109.87
N ALA A 187 70.32 6.48 -110.08
CA ALA A 187 71.21 5.95 -111.12
C ALA A 187 70.48 5.78 -112.45
#